data_AF-A0A2H1KXV5-F1
#
_entry.id   AF-A0A2H1KXV5-F1
#
_cell.length_a   1.000
_cell.length_b   1.000
_cell.length_c   1.000
_cell.angle_alpha   90.00
_cell.angle_beta   90.00
_cell.angle_gamma   90.00
#
_symmetry.space_group_name_H-M   'P 1'
#
loop_
_entity.id
_entity.type
_entity.pdbx_description
1 polymer ?
#
loop_
_entity_poly.entity_id
_entity_poly.type
_entity_poly.pdbx_seq_one_letter_code
_entity_poly.pdbx_strand_id
1 'polypeptide(L)'
;MSNPNTKELKLPAKFDPAKHAAIMERKVKEELGSDWSISHIDKQRWRLVAVRHTSMTSMNDEGETVVLELANGTKMSDAPAIAARFEKMKPGYYLTKFEPFLKPGRATMQKFDKATKRARGAVANALGVQPWAIVITTRSDGGYDLELPDSYTPSKHDEKLEEVATDIVGGPGWFTRIDPRSLEASIIPSDPPTFSQLIPYPTDDEVTAFAPGSKEWAKIPLGERLPAPGEKHGEPFTIDFESGMHSIVLGTSNSGKSVFLNDIVAGVLSRGAELAIIDTPAKAVDFTWCKKYVRPEGWGCESIDEAAAVMSKIYAEGDTRAKVLKKYDVQNWTQLPADAPEATTMRPIFLIMDEVTGLWALDSVPKGLDKDHPMRIEAQDTNTSKEVLKLKYAKTAAEMRFVGIKLVLSTQVASTDTGIGTALRTNHQNKILLGVNPTEGNRKLVFPDPAAVPKVPEHIRSNAKVGKGVGTAANEGDEACVFKPYFASPKSLGDFLERCQVPTFEGQRPTRATMEQFVPTSGPSDDGDETAKRRKKMEAEAMIDPETGEKMTPFEYANKQKRLSVRKGDADKMSGENQ
;
A
#
# COMPACT_ATOMS: atom_id res chain seq x y z
N MET A 1 13.64 54.19 -62.83
CA MET A 1 13.76 53.97 -61.37
C MET A 1 14.54 52.67 -61.17
N SER A 2 15.74 52.71 -60.59
CA SER A 2 16.53 51.48 -60.36
C SER A 2 15.96 50.71 -59.17
N ASN A 3 15.68 49.42 -59.34
CA ASN A 3 15.26 48.55 -58.25
C ASN A 3 16.34 48.55 -57.14
N PRO A 4 16.06 48.99 -55.90
CA PRO A 4 17.06 49.07 -54.83
C PRO A 4 17.64 47.70 -54.42
N ASN A 5 17.00 46.60 -54.84
CA ASN A 5 17.42 45.22 -54.57
C ASN A 5 18.18 44.58 -55.73
N THR A 6 18.52 45.35 -56.77
CA THR A 6 19.30 44.86 -57.92
C THR A 6 20.38 45.87 -58.27
N LYS A 7 21.63 45.40 -58.33
CA LYS A 7 22.77 46.20 -58.78
C LYS A 7 23.41 45.55 -59.99
N GLU A 8 23.65 46.36 -61.01
CA GLU A 8 24.44 45.95 -62.16
C GLU A 8 25.88 46.45 -62.00
N LEU A 9 26.83 45.53 -62.12
CA LEU A 9 28.27 45.82 -62.07
C LEU A 9 28.89 45.52 -63.42
N LYS A 10 29.77 46.41 -63.90
CA LYS A 10 30.49 46.21 -65.16
C LYS A 10 31.57 45.14 -64.99
N LEU A 11 31.59 44.15 -65.86
CA LEU A 11 32.63 43.11 -65.81
C LEU A 11 33.92 43.58 -66.49
N PRO A 12 35.10 43.21 -65.96
CA PRO A 12 36.37 43.43 -66.64
C PRO A 12 36.43 42.73 -68.01
N ALA A 13 37.17 43.30 -68.95
CA ALA A 13 37.28 42.76 -70.31
C ALA A 13 37.89 41.35 -70.39
N LYS A 14 38.67 40.93 -69.38
CA LYS A 14 39.30 39.59 -69.29
C LYS A 14 38.57 38.61 -68.37
N PHE A 15 37.31 38.89 -68.02
CA PHE A 15 36.56 38.04 -67.11
C PHE A 15 36.09 36.73 -67.79
N ASP A 16 36.64 35.60 -67.36
CA ASP A 16 36.17 34.25 -67.71
C ASP A 16 35.22 33.70 -66.62
N PRO A 17 33.92 33.50 -66.91
CA PRO A 17 32.95 32.96 -65.95
C PRO A 17 33.33 31.57 -65.41
N ALA A 18 33.99 30.72 -66.19
CA ALA A 18 34.34 29.37 -65.77
C ALA A 18 35.51 29.34 -64.77
N LYS A 19 36.37 30.37 -64.78
CA LYS A 19 37.56 30.46 -63.92
C LYS A 19 37.41 31.44 -62.76
N HIS A 20 36.56 32.46 -62.90
CA HIS A 20 36.52 33.59 -61.97
C HIS A 20 35.21 33.72 -61.19
N ALA A 21 34.23 32.82 -61.37
CA ALA A 21 32.94 32.88 -60.69
C ALA A 21 33.06 32.95 -59.15
N ALA A 22 33.84 32.05 -58.53
CA ALA A 22 33.98 31.99 -57.08
C ALA A 22 34.69 33.23 -56.48
N ILE A 23 35.62 33.83 -57.22
CA ILE A 23 36.31 35.06 -56.81
C ILE A 23 35.35 36.25 -56.91
N MET A 24 34.55 36.30 -57.98
CA MET A 24 33.60 37.38 -58.18
C MET A 24 32.45 37.32 -57.15
N GLU A 25 31.98 36.13 -56.80
CA GLU A 25 30.94 36.00 -55.78
C GLU A 25 31.41 36.48 -54.39
N ARG A 26 32.68 36.24 -54.06
CA ARG A 26 33.30 36.77 -52.84
C ARG A 26 33.39 38.29 -52.87
N LYS A 27 33.85 38.87 -53.98
CA LYS A 27 33.95 40.33 -54.14
C LYS A 27 32.59 41.03 -54.10
N VAL A 28 31.55 40.42 -54.68
CA VAL A 28 30.18 40.94 -54.57
C VAL A 28 29.73 41.00 -53.11
N LYS A 29 30.05 39.97 -52.31
CA LYS A 29 29.74 39.96 -50.88
C LYS A 29 30.59 40.94 -50.06
N GLU A 30 31.86 41.14 -50.43
CA GLU A 30 32.76 42.12 -49.79
C GLU A 30 32.33 43.56 -50.07
N GLU A 31 31.94 43.90 -51.30
CA GLU A 31 31.60 45.27 -51.71
C GLU A 31 30.14 45.66 -51.45
N LEU A 32 29.20 44.72 -51.61
CA LEU A 32 27.77 45.01 -51.49
C LEU A 32 27.15 44.55 -50.16
N GLY A 33 27.80 43.64 -49.44
CA GLY A 33 27.29 43.03 -48.21
C GLY A 33 27.01 41.53 -48.36
N SER A 34 27.04 40.79 -47.25
CA SER A 34 26.86 39.33 -47.23
C SER A 34 25.47 38.86 -47.68
N ASP A 35 24.50 39.77 -47.73
CA ASP A 35 23.13 39.61 -48.20
C ASP A 35 22.99 39.73 -49.73
N TRP A 36 24.08 39.91 -50.48
CA TRP A 36 24.08 39.97 -51.95
C TRP A 36 24.66 38.72 -52.60
N SER A 37 24.11 38.32 -53.74
CA SER A 37 24.66 37.23 -54.58
C SER A 37 24.51 37.54 -56.07
N ILE A 38 25.28 36.82 -56.89
CA ILE A 38 25.20 36.95 -58.34
C ILE A 38 23.95 36.23 -58.84
N SER A 39 23.04 36.94 -59.51
CA SER A 39 21.86 36.33 -60.14
C SER A 39 22.25 35.71 -61.49
N HIS A 40 22.79 36.52 -62.39
CA HIS A 40 23.22 36.09 -63.71
C HIS A 40 24.20 37.10 -64.32
N ILE A 41 24.87 36.70 -65.40
CA ILE A 41 25.71 37.57 -66.20
C ILE A 41 24.98 37.84 -67.51
N ASP A 42 24.67 39.11 -67.76
CA ASP A 42 24.18 39.58 -69.05
C ASP A 42 25.38 39.64 -70.02
N LYS A 43 25.48 38.62 -70.85
CA LYS A 43 26.56 38.50 -71.85
C LYS A 43 26.42 39.51 -73.00
N GLN A 44 25.22 40.06 -73.25
CA GLN A 44 25.02 41.06 -74.31
C GLN A 44 25.51 42.44 -73.85
N ARG A 45 25.28 42.79 -72.57
CA ARG A 45 25.71 44.07 -72.00
C ARG A 45 27.05 44.01 -71.26
N TRP A 46 27.62 42.80 -71.13
CA TRP A 46 28.84 42.51 -70.36
C TRP A 46 28.78 43.03 -68.92
N ARG A 47 27.64 42.74 -68.26
CA ARG A 47 27.34 43.18 -66.89
C ARG A 47 26.95 42.00 -66.02
N LEU A 48 27.38 42.07 -64.77
CA LEU A 48 26.95 41.17 -63.71
C LEU A 48 25.74 41.78 -63.02
N VAL A 49 24.68 41.01 -62.89
CA VAL A 49 23.49 41.42 -62.14
C VAL A 49 23.55 40.75 -60.77
N ALA A 50 23.77 41.55 -59.73
CA ALA A 50 23.72 41.14 -58.34
C ALA A 50 22.34 41.48 -57.74
N VAL A 51 21.78 40.54 -57.00
CA VAL A 51 20.50 40.71 -56.30
C VAL A 51 20.73 40.66 -54.80
N ARG A 52 20.06 41.58 -54.09
CA ARG A 52 20.02 41.59 -52.64
C ARG A 52 18.98 40.59 -52.18
N HIS A 53 19.42 39.56 -51.48
CA HIS A 53 18.55 38.73 -50.66
C HIS A 53 18.19 39.54 -49.42
N THR A 54 17.27 40.49 -49.56
CA THR A 54 16.46 40.88 -48.41
C THR A 54 15.87 39.59 -47.85
N SER A 55 16.21 39.27 -46.60
CA SER A 55 15.52 38.25 -45.80
C SER A 55 14.04 38.59 -45.80
N MET A 56 13.32 38.15 -46.83
CA MET A 56 11.89 38.26 -46.94
C MET A 56 11.33 37.23 -46.00
N THR A 57 11.20 37.62 -44.74
CA THR A 57 10.24 37.00 -43.86
C THR A 57 8.88 37.54 -44.27
N SER A 58 8.27 36.94 -45.30
CA SER A 58 6.86 37.19 -45.59
C SER A 58 6.05 36.62 -44.43
N MET A 59 5.12 37.42 -43.90
CA MET A 59 4.27 37.06 -42.77
C MET A 59 2.86 36.84 -43.31
N ASN A 60 2.42 35.58 -43.35
CA ASN A 60 1.00 35.27 -43.56
C ASN A 60 0.34 35.13 -42.18
N ASP A 61 -0.64 35.99 -41.92
CA ASP A 61 -1.35 36.07 -40.65
C ASP A 61 -2.73 35.41 -40.78
N GLU A 62 -2.89 34.23 -40.20
CA GLU A 62 -4.17 33.55 -40.06
C GLU A 62 -4.58 33.57 -38.58
N GLY A 63 -4.80 34.77 -38.04
CA GLY A 63 -5.40 35.03 -36.73
C GLY A 63 -4.54 34.61 -35.52
N GLU A 64 -4.37 33.31 -35.32
CA GLU A 64 -3.62 32.71 -34.21
C GLU A 64 -2.25 32.14 -34.63
N THR A 65 -2.04 31.94 -35.93
CA THR A 65 -0.80 31.39 -36.48
C THR A 65 -0.15 32.35 -37.48
N VAL A 66 1.17 32.43 -37.41
CA VAL A 66 2.00 33.22 -38.30
C VAL A 66 3.08 32.33 -38.89
N VAL A 67 3.13 32.24 -40.22
CA VAL A 67 4.21 31.54 -40.92
C VAL A 67 5.21 32.55 -41.48
N LEU A 68 6.48 32.24 -41.30
CA LEU A 68 7.62 33.08 -41.64
C LEU A 68 8.54 32.33 -42.60
N GLU A 69 8.90 32.96 -43.70
CA GLU A 69 9.97 32.44 -44.57
C GLU A 69 11.35 32.75 -43.96
N LEU A 70 12.18 31.71 -43.90
CA LEU A 70 13.55 31.76 -43.39
C LEU A 70 14.52 32.11 -44.50
N ALA A 71 15.60 32.82 -44.15
CA ALA A 71 16.65 33.15 -45.10
C ALA A 71 17.39 31.90 -45.58
N ASN A 72 17.87 31.93 -46.84
CA ASN A 72 18.69 30.85 -47.37
C ASN A 72 19.95 30.66 -46.52
N GLY A 73 20.19 29.42 -46.07
CA GLY A 73 21.35 29.07 -45.24
C GLY A 73 21.12 29.15 -43.74
N THR A 74 19.90 29.47 -43.27
CA THR A 74 19.52 29.33 -41.86
C THR A 74 19.76 27.91 -41.36
N LYS A 75 20.34 27.76 -40.18
CA LYS A 75 20.64 26.48 -39.52
C LYS A 75 19.72 26.27 -38.33
N MET A 76 19.62 25.03 -37.86
CA MET A 76 18.92 24.69 -36.60
C MET A 76 19.44 25.49 -35.39
N SER A 77 20.74 25.81 -35.37
CA SER A 77 21.37 26.62 -34.32
C SER A 77 20.88 28.07 -34.26
N ASP A 78 20.28 28.58 -35.33
CA ASP A 78 19.83 29.97 -35.41
C ASP A 78 18.42 30.17 -34.82
N ALA A 79 17.71 29.06 -34.53
CA ALA A 79 16.35 29.07 -34.01
C ALA A 79 16.16 29.94 -32.75
N PRO A 80 17.04 29.91 -31.72
CA PRO A 80 16.87 30.74 -30.52
C PRO A 80 16.94 32.26 -30.83
N ALA A 81 17.88 32.65 -31.69
CA ALA A 81 18.05 34.06 -32.08
C ALA A 81 16.85 34.56 -32.90
N ILE A 82 16.34 33.71 -33.79
CA ILE A 82 15.14 33.97 -34.58
C ILE A 82 13.92 34.09 -33.68
N ALA A 83 13.68 33.12 -32.78
CA ALA A 83 12.59 33.16 -31.83
C ALA A 83 12.59 34.44 -30.98
N ALA A 84 13.76 34.80 -30.41
CA ALA A 84 13.90 36.00 -29.58
C ALA A 84 13.67 37.31 -30.36
N ARG A 85 14.13 37.37 -31.62
CA ARG A 85 13.89 38.54 -32.49
C ARG A 85 12.40 38.69 -32.79
N PHE A 86 11.71 37.61 -33.09
CA PHE A 86 10.29 37.66 -33.44
C PHE A 86 9.38 37.91 -32.24
N GLU A 87 9.67 37.33 -31.08
CA GLU A 87 8.91 37.61 -29.85
C GLU A 87 8.98 39.11 -29.49
N LYS A 88 10.11 39.79 -29.76
CA LYS A 88 10.23 41.24 -29.61
C LYS A 88 9.37 42.03 -30.61
N MET A 89 9.21 41.52 -31.83
CA MET A 89 8.43 42.19 -32.89
C MET A 89 6.92 41.95 -32.75
N LYS A 90 6.50 40.75 -32.33
CA LYS A 90 5.09 40.40 -32.11
C LYS A 90 4.93 39.73 -30.73
N PRO A 91 4.85 40.52 -29.64
CA PRO A 91 4.69 39.98 -28.29
C PRO A 91 3.47 39.05 -28.19
N GLY A 92 3.64 37.92 -27.50
CA GLY A 92 2.61 36.89 -27.35
C GLY A 92 2.60 35.81 -28.44
N TYR A 93 3.43 35.96 -29.49
CA TYR A 93 3.66 34.91 -30.48
C TYR A 93 4.96 34.18 -30.19
N TYR A 94 4.90 32.85 -30.26
CA TYR A 94 5.99 31.95 -29.90
C TYR A 94 6.27 30.98 -31.01
N LEU A 95 7.55 30.69 -31.25
CA LEU A 95 7.96 29.67 -32.22
C LEU A 95 7.38 28.31 -31.81
N THR A 96 6.68 27.63 -32.72
CA THR A 96 6.10 26.29 -32.55
C THR A 96 6.65 25.28 -33.55
N LYS A 97 7.15 25.74 -34.70
CA LYS A 97 7.79 24.87 -35.69
C LYS A 97 8.97 25.59 -36.34
N PHE A 98 10.08 24.91 -36.55
CA PHE A 98 11.27 25.45 -37.20
C PHE A 98 11.85 24.48 -38.22
N GLU A 99 11.68 24.81 -39.50
CA GLU A 99 11.99 23.96 -40.64
C GLU A 99 12.94 24.67 -41.61
N PRO A 100 14.21 24.87 -41.23
CA PRO A 100 15.18 25.61 -42.03
C PRO A 100 15.61 24.85 -43.30
N PHE A 101 15.36 23.54 -43.36
CA PHE A 101 15.75 22.69 -44.48
C PHE A 101 14.75 22.69 -45.65
N LEU A 102 13.55 23.26 -45.46
CA LEU A 102 12.59 23.45 -46.56
C LEU A 102 13.11 24.51 -47.55
N LYS A 103 12.59 24.50 -48.79
CA LYS A 103 12.91 25.50 -49.82
C LYS A 103 11.62 26.13 -50.35
N PRO A 104 11.24 27.34 -49.92
CA PRO A 104 11.92 28.16 -48.90
C PRO A 104 11.79 27.59 -47.49
N GLY A 105 12.77 27.88 -46.61
CA GLY A 105 12.75 27.46 -45.21
C GLY A 105 11.60 28.14 -44.47
N ARG A 106 11.03 27.50 -43.43
CA ARG A 106 9.85 28.03 -42.73
C ARG A 106 9.99 28.00 -41.21
N ALA A 107 9.44 29.01 -40.57
CA ALA A 107 9.22 29.06 -39.13
C ALA A 107 7.75 29.37 -38.87
N THR A 108 7.11 28.58 -38.00
CA THR A 108 5.71 28.79 -37.60
C THR A 108 5.69 29.33 -36.19
N MET A 109 4.92 30.39 -35.98
CA MET A 109 4.68 30.98 -34.67
C MET A 109 3.20 30.95 -34.35
N GLN A 110 2.87 30.66 -33.11
CA GLN A 110 1.50 30.63 -32.62
C GLN A 110 1.35 31.58 -31.45
N LYS A 111 0.17 32.18 -31.34
CA LYS A 111 -0.20 33.01 -30.19
C LYS A 111 -0.48 32.10 -28.99
N PHE A 112 0.19 32.36 -27.86
CA PHE A 112 -0.11 31.69 -26.59
C PHE A 112 -0.42 32.71 -25.50
N ASP A 113 -1.29 32.31 -24.57
CA ASP A 113 -1.39 32.98 -23.30
C ASP A 113 -0.18 32.68 -22.40
N LYS A 114 -0.10 33.37 -21.26
CA LYS A 114 1.03 33.21 -20.34
C LYS A 114 1.08 31.81 -19.71
N ALA A 115 -0.08 31.19 -19.47
CA ALA A 115 -0.19 29.88 -18.85
C ALA A 115 0.31 28.78 -19.79
N THR A 116 -0.13 28.77 -21.04
CA THR A 116 0.30 27.83 -22.09
C THR A 116 1.80 27.98 -22.38
N LYS A 117 2.32 29.22 -22.44
CA LYS A 117 3.77 29.45 -22.57
C LYS A 117 4.55 28.82 -21.42
N ARG A 118 4.07 29.02 -20.17
CA ARG A 118 4.70 28.46 -18.97
C ARG A 118 4.66 26.93 -18.99
N ALA A 119 3.50 26.35 -19.30
CA ALA A 119 3.32 24.90 -19.38
C ALA A 119 4.27 24.27 -20.38
N ARG A 120 4.32 24.81 -21.61
CA ARG A 120 5.24 24.36 -22.65
C ARG A 120 6.70 24.46 -22.24
N GLY A 121 7.07 25.58 -21.58
CA GLY A 121 8.43 25.79 -21.09
C GLY A 121 8.83 24.78 -20.01
N ALA A 122 7.92 24.46 -19.08
CA ALA A 122 8.14 23.47 -18.04
C ALA A 122 8.34 22.06 -18.62
N VAL A 123 7.46 21.64 -19.54
CA VAL A 123 7.58 20.35 -20.25
C VAL A 123 8.89 20.27 -21.03
N ALA A 124 9.24 21.31 -21.79
CA ALA A 124 10.48 21.34 -22.54
C ALA A 124 11.73 21.24 -21.64
N ASN A 125 11.71 21.90 -20.48
CA ASN A 125 12.77 21.79 -19.48
C ASN A 125 12.87 20.37 -18.89
N ALA A 126 11.75 19.76 -18.55
CA ALA A 126 11.70 18.37 -18.04
C ALA A 126 12.30 17.37 -19.06
N LEU A 127 12.05 17.61 -20.35
CA LEU A 127 12.55 16.79 -21.47
C LEU A 127 13.96 17.18 -21.95
N GLY A 128 14.51 18.30 -21.48
CA GLY A 128 15.82 18.80 -21.91
C GLY A 128 15.87 19.24 -23.38
N VAL A 129 14.74 19.72 -23.90
CA VAL A 129 14.61 20.19 -25.30
C VAL A 129 14.24 21.68 -25.35
N GLN A 130 14.23 22.24 -26.55
CA GLN A 130 13.77 23.61 -26.75
C GLN A 130 12.23 23.67 -26.77
N PRO A 131 11.59 24.76 -26.31
CA PRO A 131 10.14 24.85 -26.21
C PRO A 131 9.36 24.63 -27.51
N TRP A 132 9.95 24.92 -28.66
CA TRP A 132 9.33 24.70 -29.97
C TRP A 132 9.45 23.26 -30.48
N ALA A 133 10.12 22.37 -29.75
CA ALA A 133 10.07 20.92 -30.01
C ALA A 133 8.83 20.26 -29.39
N ILE A 134 8.04 21.02 -28.61
CA ILE A 134 6.81 20.57 -27.98
C ILE A 134 5.64 21.28 -28.65
N VAL A 135 4.72 20.51 -29.22
CA VAL A 135 3.41 21.03 -29.60
C VAL A 135 2.54 20.98 -28.36
N ILE A 136 1.79 22.05 -28.09
CA ILE A 136 0.90 22.14 -26.94
C ILE A 136 -0.43 22.75 -27.36
N THR A 137 -1.51 22.19 -26.86
CA THR A 137 -2.87 22.72 -27.04
C THR A 137 -3.60 22.71 -25.71
N THR A 138 -4.45 23.71 -25.46
CA THR A 138 -5.24 23.81 -24.24
C THR A 138 -6.45 22.90 -24.32
N ARG A 139 -6.74 22.18 -23.25
CA ARG A 139 -7.94 21.37 -23.10
C ARG A 139 -9.10 22.17 -22.53
N SER A 140 -10.33 21.72 -22.77
CA SER A 140 -11.53 22.35 -22.21
C SER A 140 -11.65 22.23 -20.69
N ASP A 141 -10.99 21.24 -20.09
CA ASP A 141 -10.94 21.00 -18.64
C ASP A 141 -9.88 21.85 -17.92
N GLY A 142 -9.11 22.66 -18.66
CA GLY A 142 -8.01 23.48 -18.13
C GLY A 142 -6.62 22.82 -18.20
N GLY A 143 -6.54 21.60 -18.73
CA GLY A 143 -5.28 20.88 -18.97
C GLY A 143 -4.60 21.21 -20.29
N TYR A 144 -3.67 20.34 -20.70
CA TYR A 144 -2.93 20.47 -21.95
C TYR A 144 -2.77 19.13 -22.67
N ASP A 145 -2.96 19.12 -23.99
CA ASP A 145 -2.52 18.03 -24.85
C ASP A 145 -1.21 18.41 -25.52
N LEU A 146 -0.31 17.42 -25.65
CA LEU A 146 1.08 17.58 -26.00
C LEU A 146 1.47 16.58 -27.09
N GLU A 147 2.30 17.03 -28.03
CA GLU A 147 3.11 16.12 -28.85
C GLU A 147 4.55 16.20 -28.35
N LEU A 148 5.08 15.05 -27.95
CA LEU A 148 6.42 14.88 -27.40
C LEU A 148 7.45 14.70 -28.53
N PRO A 149 8.72 15.09 -28.31
CA PRO A 149 9.76 14.95 -29.32
C PRO A 149 10.24 13.50 -29.39
N ASP A 150 10.85 13.10 -30.50
CA ASP A 150 11.45 11.77 -30.71
C ASP A 150 12.50 11.37 -29.65
N SER A 151 13.04 12.35 -28.93
CA SER A 151 13.98 12.13 -27.82
C SER A 151 13.30 11.71 -26.51
N TYR A 152 11.97 11.67 -26.46
CA TYR A 152 11.25 11.19 -25.29
C TYR A 152 11.57 9.72 -25.01
N THR A 153 11.54 9.35 -23.73
CA THR A 153 11.89 8.02 -23.24
C THR A 153 11.24 7.87 -21.87
N PRO A 154 10.33 6.89 -21.68
CA PRO A 154 9.59 6.72 -20.42
C PRO A 154 10.47 6.72 -19.18
N SER A 155 11.51 5.87 -19.17
CA SER A 155 12.43 5.69 -18.04
C SER A 155 13.24 6.93 -17.64
N LYS A 156 13.28 7.98 -18.46
CA LYS A 156 14.04 9.21 -18.21
C LYS A 156 13.15 10.40 -17.88
N HIS A 157 11.89 10.37 -18.32
CA HIS A 157 11.07 11.57 -18.40
C HIS A 157 9.74 11.48 -17.67
N ASP A 158 9.17 10.30 -17.45
CA ASP A 158 7.81 10.17 -16.88
C ASP A 158 7.70 10.82 -15.49
N GLU A 159 8.64 10.52 -14.60
CA GLU A 159 8.68 11.12 -13.24
C GLU A 159 8.76 12.65 -13.29
N LYS A 160 9.50 13.21 -14.24
CA LYS A 160 9.64 14.66 -14.40
C LYS A 160 8.40 15.31 -15.01
N LEU A 161 7.73 14.60 -15.93
CA LEU A 161 6.48 15.07 -16.53
C LEU A 161 5.34 15.02 -15.49
N GLU A 162 5.36 14.03 -14.60
CA GLU A 162 4.44 13.97 -13.48
C GLU A 162 4.68 15.14 -12.51
N GLU A 163 5.93 15.45 -12.15
CA GLU A 163 6.28 16.67 -11.37
C GLU A 163 5.79 17.97 -12.05
N VAL A 164 5.88 18.04 -13.39
CA VAL A 164 5.35 19.18 -14.14
C VAL A 164 3.84 19.30 -13.94
N ALA A 165 3.10 18.20 -13.99
CA ALA A 165 1.66 18.18 -13.79
C ALA A 165 1.28 18.53 -12.34
N THR A 166 1.95 17.96 -11.34
CA THR A 166 1.56 18.07 -9.93
C THR A 166 2.02 19.36 -9.26
N ASP A 167 3.21 19.87 -9.60
CA ASP A 167 3.90 20.90 -8.80
C ASP A 167 4.25 22.18 -9.58
N ILE A 168 4.42 22.11 -10.90
CA ILE A 168 4.93 23.26 -11.69
C ILE A 168 3.83 23.99 -12.45
N VAL A 169 2.98 23.23 -13.14
CA VAL A 169 1.96 23.75 -14.07
C VAL A 169 0.56 23.58 -13.51
N GLY A 170 0.26 22.39 -12.98
CA GLY A 170 -1.03 22.07 -12.39
C GLY A 170 -1.04 22.21 -10.87
N GLY A 171 -1.67 21.25 -10.21
CA GLY A 171 -1.73 21.18 -8.76
C GLY A 171 -1.90 19.73 -8.27
N PRO A 172 -2.00 19.52 -6.95
CA PRO A 172 -2.17 18.19 -6.38
C PRO A 172 -3.35 17.45 -7.03
N GLY A 173 -3.10 16.22 -7.51
CA GLY A 173 -4.09 15.37 -8.17
C GLY A 173 -4.09 15.44 -9.70
N TRP A 174 -3.47 16.46 -10.30
CA TRP A 174 -3.21 16.49 -11.73
C TRP A 174 -2.23 15.38 -12.09
N PHE A 175 -2.36 14.83 -13.29
CA PHE A 175 -1.57 13.69 -13.71
C PHE A 175 -1.26 13.73 -15.20
N THR A 176 -0.29 12.90 -15.60
CA THR A 176 0.04 12.71 -17.01
C THR A 176 -0.51 11.41 -17.57
N ARG A 177 -0.97 11.45 -18.82
CA ARG A 177 -1.24 10.24 -19.62
C ARG A 177 -0.40 10.33 -20.87
N ILE A 178 0.43 9.33 -21.13
CA ILE A 178 1.38 9.34 -22.24
C ILE A 178 1.21 8.05 -23.04
N ASP A 179 1.13 8.18 -24.37
CA ASP A 179 1.32 7.07 -25.30
C ASP A 179 2.72 7.18 -25.93
N PRO A 180 3.70 6.38 -25.46
CA PRO A 180 5.06 6.42 -25.97
C PRO A 180 5.19 6.07 -27.45
N ARG A 181 4.19 5.40 -28.06
CA ARG A 181 4.26 4.97 -29.47
C ARG A 181 3.83 6.08 -30.40
N SER A 182 2.79 6.83 -30.06
CA SER A 182 2.34 7.99 -30.83
C SER A 182 3.06 9.28 -30.44
N LEU A 183 3.81 9.27 -29.31
CA LEU A 183 4.40 10.46 -28.70
C LEU A 183 3.35 11.50 -28.29
N GLU A 184 2.12 11.07 -28.06
CA GLU A 184 1.05 11.92 -27.54
C GLU A 184 1.06 11.88 -26.01
N ALA A 185 0.85 13.03 -25.39
CA ALA A 185 0.71 13.13 -23.95
C ALA A 185 -0.36 14.13 -23.56
N SER A 186 -0.98 13.94 -22.40
CA SER A 186 -1.93 14.88 -21.81
C SER A 186 -1.55 15.16 -20.37
N ILE A 187 -1.60 16.43 -19.97
CA ILE A 187 -1.64 16.88 -18.58
C ILE A 187 -3.11 17.12 -18.23
N ILE A 188 -3.65 16.29 -17.36
CA ILE A 188 -5.09 16.24 -17.08
C ILE A 188 -5.37 16.78 -15.66
N PRO A 189 -6.20 17.82 -15.52
CA PRO A 189 -6.64 18.33 -14.23
C PRO A 189 -7.51 17.30 -13.52
N SER A 190 -7.20 17.06 -12.25
CA SER A 190 -8.04 16.25 -11.37
C SER A 190 -7.81 16.66 -9.92
N ASP A 191 -8.80 16.39 -9.07
CA ASP A 191 -8.61 16.42 -7.64
C ASP A 191 -7.68 15.27 -7.20
N PRO A 192 -6.99 15.41 -6.05
CA PRO A 192 -6.20 14.32 -5.49
C PRO A 192 -7.03 13.05 -5.29
N PRO A 193 -6.52 11.87 -5.68
CA PRO A 193 -7.24 10.61 -5.49
C PRO A 193 -7.65 10.43 -4.04
N THR A 194 -8.90 10.03 -3.82
CA THR A 194 -9.45 9.92 -2.46
C THR A 194 -10.49 8.81 -2.40
N PHE A 195 -10.78 8.35 -1.19
CA PHE A 195 -11.82 7.36 -0.97
C PHE A 195 -13.18 8.00 -0.73
N SER A 196 -14.24 7.25 -1.04
CA SER A 196 -15.55 7.50 -0.44
C SER A 196 -15.46 7.45 1.10
N GLN A 197 -16.30 8.24 1.78
CA GLN A 197 -16.30 8.29 3.26
C GLN A 197 -16.57 6.92 3.89
N LEU A 198 -17.38 6.11 3.22
CA LEU A 198 -17.71 4.74 3.61
C LEU A 198 -17.85 3.95 2.32
N ILE A 199 -17.29 2.74 2.31
CA ILE A 199 -17.38 1.82 1.17
C ILE A 199 -18.17 0.61 1.69
N PRO A 200 -19.39 0.35 1.21
CA PRO A 200 -20.22 -0.73 1.76
C PRO A 200 -19.58 -2.09 1.46
N TYR A 201 -19.76 -3.05 2.38
CA TYR A 201 -19.42 -4.44 2.09
C TYR A 201 -20.31 -4.97 0.95
N PRO A 202 -19.75 -5.70 -0.04
CA PRO A 202 -20.48 -6.16 -1.22
C PRO A 202 -21.38 -7.36 -0.88
N THR A 203 -22.45 -7.14 -0.11
CA THR A 203 -23.36 -8.22 0.33
C THR A 203 -24.32 -8.71 -0.76
N ASP A 204 -24.34 -8.03 -1.90
CA ASP A 204 -25.23 -8.32 -3.04
C ASP A 204 -24.46 -8.94 -4.23
N ASP A 205 -23.13 -8.99 -4.14
CA ASP A 205 -22.28 -9.58 -5.16
C ASP A 205 -22.32 -11.12 -5.10
N GLU A 206 -22.08 -11.77 -6.24
CA GLU A 206 -21.99 -13.22 -6.31
C GLU A 206 -20.76 -13.71 -5.53
N VAL A 207 -20.97 -14.71 -4.67
CA VAL A 207 -19.91 -15.28 -3.84
C VAL A 207 -19.31 -16.51 -4.52
N THR A 208 -18.01 -16.47 -4.77
CA THR A 208 -17.26 -17.63 -5.27
C THR A 208 -17.11 -18.68 -4.17
N ALA A 209 -18.02 -19.67 -4.15
CA ALA A 209 -17.97 -20.78 -3.21
C ALA A 209 -16.71 -21.63 -3.39
N PHE A 210 -16.27 -22.26 -2.30
CA PHE A 210 -15.19 -23.24 -2.33
C PHE A 210 -15.52 -24.39 -3.29
N ALA A 211 -14.57 -24.71 -4.17
CA ALA A 211 -14.63 -25.85 -5.06
C ALA A 211 -13.26 -26.56 -5.08
N PRO A 212 -13.22 -27.90 -4.96
CA PRO A 212 -11.98 -28.66 -5.08
C PRO A 212 -11.24 -28.35 -6.39
N GLY A 213 -9.92 -28.20 -6.32
CA GLY A 213 -9.07 -27.87 -7.49
C GLY A 213 -9.14 -26.41 -7.97
N SER A 214 -10.05 -25.59 -7.43
CA SER A 214 -10.08 -24.15 -7.69
C SER A 214 -9.37 -23.37 -6.58
N LYS A 215 -8.73 -22.26 -6.94
CA LYS A 215 -8.14 -21.28 -6.01
C LYS A 215 -8.92 -19.97 -5.94
N GLU A 216 -9.91 -19.76 -6.81
CA GLU A 216 -10.60 -18.47 -6.90
C GLU A 216 -11.37 -18.10 -5.62
N TRP A 217 -11.88 -19.09 -4.88
CA TRP A 217 -12.50 -18.87 -3.57
C TRP A 217 -11.54 -18.25 -2.55
N ALA A 218 -10.22 -18.38 -2.73
CA ALA A 218 -9.24 -17.85 -1.79
C ALA A 218 -8.96 -16.36 -2.00
N LYS A 219 -9.45 -15.77 -3.10
CA LYS A 219 -9.39 -14.34 -3.39
C LYS A 219 -10.58 -13.65 -2.74
N ILE A 220 -10.31 -12.99 -1.61
CA ILE A 220 -11.35 -12.36 -0.80
C ILE A 220 -11.25 -10.84 -0.97
N PRO A 221 -12.26 -10.18 -1.57
CA PRO A 221 -12.30 -8.73 -1.64
C PRO A 221 -12.62 -8.18 -0.24
N LEU A 222 -11.78 -7.26 0.24
CA LEU A 222 -11.83 -6.73 1.60
C LEU A 222 -11.81 -5.20 1.64
N GLY A 223 -11.86 -4.53 0.49
CA GLY A 223 -11.91 -3.09 0.41
C GLY A 223 -11.67 -2.56 -1.00
N GLU A 224 -11.27 -1.31 -1.08
CA GLU A 224 -10.92 -0.62 -2.32
C GLU A 224 -9.50 -0.07 -2.21
N ARG A 225 -8.71 -0.20 -3.29
CA ARG A 225 -7.41 0.47 -3.41
C ARG A 225 -7.62 1.97 -3.59
N LEU A 226 -6.60 2.76 -3.25
CA LEU A 226 -6.65 4.19 -3.58
C LEU A 226 -6.85 4.33 -5.09
N PRO A 227 -7.85 5.10 -5.57
CA PRO A 227 -8.10 5.25 -6.99
C PRO A 227 -6.88 5.82 -7.72
N ALA A 228 -6.77 5.53 -9.01
CA ALA A 228 -5.85 6.27 -9.87
C ALA A 228 -6.31 7.74 -10.01
N PRO A 229 -5.41 8.68 -10.34
CA PRO A 229 -5.79 10.04 -10.70
C PRO A 229 -6.90 10.09 -11.76
N GLY A 230 -7.90 10.95 -11.53
CA GLY A 230 -9.09 11.07 -12.39
C GLY A 230 -10.17 10.02 -12.15
N GLU A 231 -9.89 8.94 -11.42
CA GLU A 231 -10.86 7.89 -11.13
C GLU A 231 -11.63 8.13 -9.83
N LYS A 232 -12.90 7.72 -9.82
CA LYS A 232 -13.77 7.84 -8.63
C LYS A 232 -13.68 6.63 -7.71
N HIS A 233 -13.36 5.47 -8.28
CA HIS A 233 -13.28 4.19 -7.59
C HIS A 233 -11.96 3.53 -7.95
N GLY A 234 -11.30 2.96 -6.96
CA GLY A 234 -10.14 2.11 -7.13
C GLY A 234 -10.54 0.67 -7.40
N GLU A 235 -9.56 -0.12 -7.80
CA GLU A 235 -9.74 -1.56 -7.95
C GLU A 235 -10.01 -2.21 -6.58
N PRO A 236 -10.73 -3.35 -6.54
CA PRO A 236 -10.95 -4.08 -5.31
C PRO A 236 -9.63 -4.46 -4.62
N PHE A 237 -9.48 -4.10 -3.35
CA PHE A 237 -8.41 -4.62 -2.52
C PHE A 237 -8.75 -6.06 -2.13
N THR A 238 -7.97 -7.01 -2.64
CA THR A 238 -8.21 -8.44 -2.49
C THR A 238 -7.02 -9.09 -1.80
N ILE A 239 -7.28 -10.02 -0.87
CA ILE A 239 -6.26 -10.92 -0.33
C ILE A 239 -6.45 -12.29 -0.96
N ASP A 240 -5.41 -12.81 -1.62
CA ASP A 240 -5.36 -14.19 -2.07
C ASP A 240 -4.70 -15.07 -1.00
N PHE A 241 -5.53 -15.81 -0.28
CA PHE A 241 -5.08 -16.71 0.78
C PHE A 241 -4.42 -18.00 0.26
N GLU A 242 -4.40 -18.25 -1.05
CA GLU A 242 -3.61 -19.33 -1.66
C GLU A 242 -2.24 -18.86 -2.16
N SER A 243 -2.06 -17.57 -2.38
CA SER A 243 -0.74 -16.96 -2.61
C SER A 243 -0.01 -16.71 -1.28
N GLY A 244 -0.68 -16.15 -0.28
CA GLY A 244 -0.18 -15.98 1.09
C GLY A 244 -1.11 -16.62 2.12
N MET A 245 -0.68 -17.70 2.79
CA MET A 245 -1.56 -18.50 3.66
C MET A 245 -1.91 -17.82 4.98
N HIS A 246 -1.03 -16.96 5.48
CA HIS A 246 -1.15 -16.38 6.81
C HIS A 246 -1.00 -14.86 6.77
N SER A 247 -1.78 -14.18 7.60
CA SER A 247 -1.89 -12.71 7.57
C SER A 247 -1.57 -12.10 8.94
N ILE A 248 -0.81 -11.00 8.93
CA ILE A 248 -0.68 -10.12 10.10
C ILE A 248 -1.48 -8.86 9.83
N VAL A 249 -2.42 -8.56 10.73
CA VAL A 249 -3.26 -7.36 10.72
C VAL A 249 -2.93 -6.52 11.95
N LEU A 250 -2.14 -5.48 11.77
CA LEU A 250 -1.89 -4.52 12.84
C LEU A 250 -2.69 -3.26 12.61
N GLY A 251 -3.01 -2.54 13.68
CA GLY A 251 -3.68 -1.25 13.56
C GLY A 251 -3.42 -0.33 14.75
N THR A 252 -3.45 0.99 14.50
CA THR A 252 -3.53 1.95 15.60
C THR A 252 -4.90 1.88 16.27
N SER A 253 -5.05 2.41 17.48
CA SER A 253 -6.38 2.47 18.12
C SER A 253 -7.39 3.19 17.22
N ASN A 254 -8.63 2.68 17.17
CA ASN A 254 -9.74 3.18 16.33
C ASN A 254 -9.44 3.24 14.81
N SER A 255 -8.45 2.48 14.33
CA SER A 255 -8.07 2.43 12.92
C SER A 255 -9.05 1.68 12.00
N GLY A 256 -10.00 0.93 12.57
CA GLY A 256 -10.90 0.04 11.81
C GLY A 256 -10.50 -1.43 11.80
N LYS A 257 -9.50 -1.84 12.62
CA LYS A 257 -9.04 -3.24 12.74
C LYS A 257 -10.16 -4.25 12.96
N SER A 258 -11.04 -4.05 13.95
CA SER A 258 -12.14 -4.98 14.21
C SER A 258 -13.13 -5.07 13.05
N VAL A 259 -13.36 -3.98 12.31
CA VAL A 259 -14.23 -3.99 11.11
C VAL A 259 -13.58 -4.86 10.03
N PHE A 260 -12.30 -4.65 9.75
CA PHE A 260 -11.57 -5.41 8.75
C PHE A 260 -11.49 -6.92 9.08
N LEU A 261 -11.33 -7.28 10.37
CA LEU A 261 -11.38 -8.69 10.78
C LEU A 261 -12.77 -9.30 10.58
N ASN A 262 -13.83 -8.54 10.84
CA ASN A 262 -15.20 -8.99 10.58
C ASN A 262 -15.48 -9.15 9.08
N ASP A 263 -14.90 -8.29 8.23
CA ASP A 263 -14.96 -8.42 6.77
C ASP A 263 -14.27 -9.70 6.30
N ILE A 264 -13.12 -10.05 6.89
CA ILE A 264 -12.44 -11.34 6.64
C ILE A 264 -13.35 -12.50 7.07
N VAL A 265 -13.90 -12.46 8.29
CA VAL A 265 -14.79 -13.51 8.81
C VAL A 265 -15.98 -13.73 7.87
N ALA A 266 -16.64 -12.66 7.44
CA ALA A 266 -17.76 -12.77 6.51
C ALA A 266 -17.32 -13.29 5.13
N GLY A 267 -16.16 -12.82 4.64
CA GLY A 267 -15.60 -13.20 3.35
C GLY A 267 -15.24 -14.69 3.27
N VAL A 268 -14.63 -15.24 4.32
CA VAL A 268 -14.21 -16.65 4.35
C VAL A 268 -15.42 -17.58 4.58
N LEU A 269 -16.33 -17.23 5.49
CA LEU A 269 -17.49 -18.06 5.82
C LEU A 269 -18.46 -18.15 4.66
N SER A 270 -18.75 -17.03 3.98
CA SER A 270 -19.63 -17.02 2.80
C SER A 270 -19.12 -17.92 1.66
N ARG A 271 -17.82 -18.21 1.63
CA ARG A 271 -17.18 -19.08 0.64
C ARG A 271 -17.06 -20.54 1.10
N GLY A 272 -17.59 -20.88 2.29
CA GLY A 272 -17.62 -22.25 2.81
C GLY A 272 -16.40 -22.67 3.63
N ALA A 273 -15.59 -21.72 4.10
CA ALA A 273 -14.51 -22.01 5.04
C ALA A 273 -15.04 -22.33 6.45
N GLU A 274 -14.24 -23.04 7.23
CA GLU A 274 -14.44 -23.20 8.67
C GLU A 274 -13.73 -22.08 9.44
N LEU A 275 -14.30 -21.67 10.57
CA LEU A 275 -13.79 -20.59 11.40
C LEU A 275 -13.48 -21.08 12.83
N ALA A 276 -12.32 -20.65 13.33
CA ALA A 276 -11.97 -20.67 14.75
C ALA A 276 -11.55 -19.26 15.18
N ILE A 277 -11.84 -18.91 16.43
CA ILE A 277 -11.54 -17.58 16.99
C ILE A 277 -10.88 -17.76 18.34
N ILE A 278 -9.77 -17.05 18.53
CA ILE A 278 -9.09 -16.87 19.80
C ILE A 278 -9.00 -15.38 20.08
N ASP A 279 -9.43 -14.97 21.25
CA ASP A 279 -9.37 -13.58 21.70
C ASP A 279 -9.33 -13.55 23.23
N THR A 280 -9.01 -12.40 23.79
CA THR A 280 -9.20 -12.14 25.21
C THR A 280 -10.70 -12.06 25.55
N PRO A 281 -11.11 -12.49 26.76
CA PRO A 281 -12.53 -12.46 27.15
C PRO A 281 -13.20 -11.09 27.04
N ALA A 282 -12.44 -10.01 27.30
CA ALA A 282 -12.94 -8.65 27.21
C ALA A 282 -13.17 -8.15 25.78
N LYS A 283 -12.51 -8.77 24.78
CA LYS A 283 -12.56 -8.36 23.37
C LYS A 283 -13.41 -9.27 22.48
N ALA A 284 -13.68 -10.48 22.95
CA ALA A 284 -14.53 -11.47 22.29
C ALA A 284 -15.94 -10.97 21.88
N VAL A 285 -16.42 -9.90 22.51
CA VAL A 285 -17.69 -9.23 22.15
C VAL A 285 -17.72 -8.82 20.66
N ASP A 286 -16.57 -8.46 20.08
CA ASP A 286 -16.45 -8.05 18.67
C ASP A 286 -16.82 -9.20 17.70
N PHE A 287 -16.73 -10.45 18.15
CA PHE A 287 -16.99 -11.65 17.36
C PHE A 287 -18.26 -12.41 17.75
N THR A 288 -18.95 -12.01 18.82
CA THR A 288 -20.11 -12.76 19.34
C THR A 288 -21.22 -12.94 18.29
N TRP A 289 -21.36 -11.98 17.35
CA TRP A 289 -22.31 -12.04 16.25
C TRP A 289 -22.11 -13.26 15.33
N CYS A 290 -20.89 -13.77 15.19
CA CYS A 290 -20.54 -14.90 14.33
C CYS A 290 -20.31 -16.21 15.09
N LYS A 291 -20.43 -16.22 16.43
CA LYS A 291 -20.15 -17.39 17.28
C LYS A 291 -20.90 -18.65 16.84
N LYS A 292 -22.14 -18.52 16.36
CA LYS A 292 -22.92 -19.66 15.85
C LYS A 292 -22.32 -20.37 14.62
N TYR A 293 -21.48 -19.68 13.84
CA TYR A 293 -20.80 -20.20 12.65
C TYR A 293 -19.40 -20.75 12.95
N VAL A 294 -18.88 -20.54 14.16
CA VAL A 294 -17.59 -21.06 14.59
C VAL A 294 -17.67 -22.58 14.71
N ARG A 295 -16.66 -23.28 14.21
CA ARG A 295 -16.61 -24.75 14.23
C ARG A 295 -16.70 -25.30 15.66
N PRO A 296 -17.15 -26.54 15.86
CA PRO A 296 -17.17 -27.18 17.18
C PRO A 296 -15.79 -27.13 17.84
N GLU A 297 -15.76 -26.71 19.10
CA GLU A 297 -14.55 -26.46 19.89
C GLU A 297 -13.53 -25.52 19.19
N GLY A 298 -14.03 -24.55 18.41
CA GLY A 298 -13.24 -23.51 17.75
C GLY A 298 -13.29 -22.14 18.43
N TRP A 299 -14.03 -21.99 19.54
CA TRP A 299 -14.18 -20.73 20.29
C TRP A 299 -13.28 -20.72 21.53
N GLY A 300 -12.12 -20.07 21.42
CA GLY A 300 -11.10 -19.98 22.46
C GLY A 300 -11.07 -18.60 23.10
N CYS A 301 -12.22 -18.05 23.47
CA CYS A 301 -12.34 -16.66 23.90
C CYS A 301 -12.76 -16.48 25.37
N GLU A 302 -13.13 -17.54 26.10
CA GLU A 302 -13.61 -17.38 27.49
C GLU A 302 -12.49 -17.55 28.54
N SER A 303 -11.38 -18.22 28.17
CA SER A 303 -10.19 -18.35 29.02
C SER A 303 -8.93 -18.64 28.20
N ILE A 304 -7.76 -18.51 28.82
CA ILE A 304 -6.49 -18.83 28.15
C ILE A 304 -6.32 -20.35 27.92
N ASP A 305 -6.93 -21.18 28.77
CA ASP A 305 -6.92 -22.64 28.62
C ASP A 305 -7.77 -23.06 27.42
N GLU A 306 -8.93 -22.41 27.22
CA GLU A 306 -9.73 -22.61 26.02
C GLU A 306 -8.93 -22.19 24.77
N ALA A 307 -8.27 -21.03 24.79
CA ALA A 307 -7.41 -20.59 23.70
C ALA A 307 -6.31 -21.61 23.35
N ALA A 308 -5.58 -22.09 24.37
CA ALA A 308 -4.54 -23.10 24.21
C ALA A 308 -5.08 -24.43 23.68
N ALA A 309 -6.27 -24.85 24.15
CA ALA A 309 -6.95 -26.05 23.68
C ALA A 309 -7.39 -25.94 22.22
N VAL A 310 -8.02 -24.82 21.82
CA VAL A 310 -8.41 -24.56 20.42
C VAL A 310 -7.20 -24.61 19.50
N MET A 311 -6.13 -23.90 19.85
CA MET A 311 -4.91 -23.86 19.04
C MET A 311 -4.26 -25.25 18.92
N SER A 312 -4.21 -26.01 20.03
CA SER A 312 -3.68 -27.37 20.03
C SER A 312 -4.50 -28.33 19.19
N LYS A 313 -5.83 -28.21 19.23
CA LYS A 313 -6.75 -29.00 18.41
C LYS A 313 -6.59 -28.70 16.93
N ILE A 314 -6.39 -27.43 16.55
CA ILE A 314 -6.12 -27.04 15.16
C ILE A 314 -4.79 -27.59 14.67
N TYR A 315 -3.74 -27.58 15.50
CA TYR A 315 -2.49 -28.22 15.15
C TYR A 315 -2.65 -29.74 14.91
N ALA A 316 -3.40 -30.43 15.79
CA ALA A 316 -3.69 -31.86 15.64
C ALA A 316 -4.57 -32.19 14.42
N GLU A 317 -5.48 -31.29 14.04
CA GLU A 317 -6.22 -31.36 12.78
C GLU A 317 -5.26 -31.28 11.59
N GLY A 318 -4.25 -30.41 11.65
CA GLY A 318 -3.19 -30.33 10.65
C GLY A 318 -2.46 -31.67 10.46
N ASP A 319 -2.08 -32.34 11.56
CA ASP A 319 -1.46 -33.67 11.51
C ASP A 319 -2.39 -34.72 10.87
N THR A 320 -3.69 -34.62 11.14
CA THR A 320 -4.70 -35.51 10.57
C THR A 320 -4.83 -35.30 9.07
N ARG A 321 -4.90 -34.05 8.62
CA ARG A 321 -4.93 -33.69 7.20
C ARG A 321 -3.65 -34.08 6.47
N ALA A 322 -2.48 -33.94 7.10
CA ALA A 322 -1.21 -34.39 6.52
C ALA A 322 -1.20 -35.90 6.22
N LYS A 323 -1.82 -36.72 7.07
CA LYS A 323 -2.00 -38.17 6.81
C LYS A 323 -2.91 -38.42 5.61
N VAL A 324 -3.95 -37.60 5.42
CA VAL A 324 -4.81 -37.67 4.22
C VAL A 324 -4.01 -37.34 2.97
N LEU A 325 -3.21 -36.28 2.97
CA LEU A 325 -2.38 -35.91 1.82
C LEU A 325 -1.39 -37.04 1.47
N LYS A 326 -0.78 -37.64 2.49
CA LYS A 326 0.10 -38.81 2.32
C LYS A 326 -0.64 -40.02 1.73
N LYS A 327 -1.90 -40.27 2.12
CA LYS A 327 -2.73 -41.35 1.55
C LYS A 327 -2.95 -41.18 0.04
N TYR A 328 -3.07 -39.94 -0.43
CA TYR A 328 -3.27 -39.62 -1.85
C TYR A 328 -1.98 -39.26 -2.61
N ASP A 329 -0.81 -39.34 -1.96
CA ASP A 329 0.49 -38.97 -2.52
C ASP A 329 0.55 -37.55 -3.10
N VAL A 330 -0.08 -36.60 -2.40
CA VAL A 330 -0.10 -35.18 -2.79
C VAL A 330 0.64 -34.32 -1.78
N GLN A 331 1.22 -33.22 -2.26
CA GLN A 331 2.01 -32.32 -1.41
C GLN A 331 1.17 -31.20 -0.79
N ASN A 332 0.03 -30.88 -1.39
CA ASN A 332 -0.84 -29.79 -0.95
C ASN A 332 -2.31 -30.23 -1.01
N TRP A 333 -3.11 -29.77 -0.06
CA TRP A 333 -4.53 -30.08 0.02
C TRP A 333 -5.33 -29.68 -1.24
N THR A 334 -4.91 -28.64 -1.96
CA THR A 334 -5.53 -28.23 -3.24
C THR A 334 -5.31 -29.23 -4.38
N GLN A 335 -4.39 -30.18 -4.22
CA GLN A 335 -4.08 -31.22 -5.20
C GLN A 335 -4.87 -32.51 -4.96
N LEU A 336 -5.70 -32.57 -3.91
CA LEU A 336 -6.56 -33.74 -3.69
C LEU A 336 -7.45 -33.98 -4.91
N PRO A 337 -7.60 -35.24 -5.36
CA PRO A 337 -8.48 -35.58 -6.48
C PRO A 337 -9.90 -35.06 -6.22
N ALA A 338 -10.52 -34.40 -7.21
CA ALA A 338 -11.81 -33.74 -7.02
C ALA A 338 -12.96 -34.71 -6.66
N ASP A 339 -12.82 -35.98 -7.04
CA ASP A 339 -13.75 -37.08 -6.72
C ASP A 339 -13.45 -37.76 -5.37
N ALA A 340 -12.33 -37.45 -4.72
CA ALA A 340 -12.04 -37.97 -3.39
C ALA A 340 -13.03 -37.40 -2.37
N PRO A 341 -13.64 -38.23 -1.50
CA PRO A 341 -14.54 -37.76 -0.45
C PRO A 341 -13.91 -36.62 0.37
N GLU A 342 -12.63 -36.77 0.74
CA GLU A 342 -11.89 -35.79 1.53
C GLU A 342 -11.69 -34.46 0.79
N ALA A 343 -11.60 -34.43 -0.54
CA ALA A 343 -11.50 -33.18 -1.29
C ALA A 343 -12.77 -32.34 -1.17
N THR A 344 -13.93 -33.00 -1.10
CA THR A 344 -15.22 -32.33 -0.97
C THR A 344 -15.58 -31.94 0.47
N THR A 345 -15.04 -32.64 1.47
CA THR A 345 -15.34 -32.38 2.89
C THR A 345 -14.28 -31.55 3.60
N MET A 346 -13.02 -31.58 3.16
CA MET A 346 -11.93 -30.84 3.79
C MET A 346 -12.01 -29.36 3.43
N ARG A 347 -12.73 -28.59 4.25
CA ARG A 347 -12.82 -27.13 4.12
C ARG A 347 -11.55 -26.45 4.64
N PRO A 348 -11.15 -25.30 4.06
CA PRO A 348 -10.08 -24.49 4.64
C PRO A 348 -10.48 -24.01 6.04
N ILE A 349 -9.55 -24.06 7.00
CA ILE A 349 -9.78 -23.58 8.36
C ILE A 349 -9.08 -22.24 8.52
N PHE A 350 -9.84 -21.20 8.87
CA PHE A 350 -9.31 -19.91 9.26
C PHE A 350 -9.34 -19.78 10.78
N LEU A 351 -8.18 -19.51 11.38
CA LEU A 351 -8.07 -19.10 12.77
C LEU A 351 -7.80 -17.61 12.85
N ILE A 352 -8.72 -16.86 13.44
CA ILE A 352 -8.52 -15.46 13.81
C ILE A 352 -8.03 -15.42 15.25
N MET A 353 -6.83 -14.87 15.47
CA MET A 353 -6.31 -14.58 16.80
C MET A 353 -6.22 -13.06 16.97
N ASP A 354 -7.18 -12.47 17.69
CA ASP A 354 -7.15 -11.05 17.99
C ASP A 354 -6.49 -10.76 19.35
N GLU A 355 -5.97 -9.54 19.47
CA GLU A 355 -5.30 -9.01 20.67
C GLU A 355 -4.17 -9.91 21.20
N VAL A 356 -3.31 -10.35 20.28
CA VAL A 356 -2.20 -11.28 20.54
C VAL A 356 -1.28 -10.81 21.66
N THR A 357 -1.07 -9.51 21.82
CA THR A 357 -0.24 -8.97 22.89
C THR A 357 -0.82 -9.29 24.28
N GLY A 358 -2.14 -9.21 24.44
CA GLY A 358 -2.82 -9.62 25.67
C GLY A 358 -2.78 -11.13 25.90
N LEU A 359 -2.82 -11.93 24.82
CA LEU A 359 -2.77 -13.39 24.90
C LEU A 359 -1.37 -13.94 25.21
N TRP A 360 -0.30 -13.24 24.81
CA TRP A 360 1.08 -13.71 25.00
C TRP A 360 1.81 -13.07 26.17
N ALA A 361 1.33 -11.94 26.71
CA ALA A 361 1.95 -11.30 27.86
C ALA A 361 1.84 -12.21 29.10
N LEU A 362 2.99 -12.64 29.62
CA LEU A 362 3.04 -13.47 30.83
C LEU A 362 2.66 -12.65 32.07
N ASP A 363 1.93 -13.28 32.98
CA ASP A 363 1.58 -12.70 34.26
C ASP A 363 2.79 -12.70 35.20
N SER A 364 2.90 -11.64 36.01
CA SER A 364 3.97 -11.52 36.98
C SER A 364 3.75 -12.52 38.11
N VAL A 365 4.69 -13.45 38.28
CA VAL A 365 4.66 -14.43 39.38
C VAL A 365 5.13 -13.74 40.67
N PRO A 366 4.29 -13.60 41.72
CA PRO A 366 4.67 -12.87 42.93
C PRO A 366 5.82 -13.56 43.67
N LYS A 367 6.99 -12.92 43.68
CA LYS A 367 8.24 -13.51 44.23
C LYS A 367 8.26 -13.67 45.74
N GLY A 368 7.40 -12.94 46.47
CA GLY A 368 7.31 -12.97 47.93
C GLY A 368 6.29 -13.96 48.50
N LEU A 369 5.59 -14.72 47.66
CA LEU A 369 4.62 -15.73 48.09
C LEU A 369 5.23 -17.14 48.05
N ASP A 370 4.80 -17.98 49.00
CA ASP A 370 5.18 -19.39 49.04
C ASP A 370 4.83 -20.11 47.73
N LYS A 371 5.57 -21.20 47.43
CA LYS A 371 5.38 -21.98 46.21
C LYS A 371 3.95 -22.50 46.05
N ASP A 372 3.32 -22.89 47.15
CA ASP A 372 1.98 -23.48 47.16
C ASP A 372 0.85 -22.43 47.28
N HIS A 373 1.21 -21.14 47.32
CA HIS A 373 0.24 -20.06 47.42
C HIS A 373 -0.67 -20.03 46.19
N PRO A 374 -2.01 -19.98 46.33
CA PRO A 374 -2.96 -20.04 45.21
C PRO A 374 -2.65 -19.08 44.07
N MET A 375 -2.39 -17.80 44.38
CA MET A 375 -2.06 -16.78 43.36
C MET A 375 -0.78 -17.07 42.57
N ARG A 376 0.17 -17.79 43.17
CA ARG A 376 1.42 -18.15 42.49
C ARG A 376 1.18 -19.29 41.51
N ILE A 377 0.43 -20.31 41.96
CA ILE A 377 0.02 -21.46 41.14
C ILE A 377 -0.80 -20.96 39.94
N GLU A 378 -1.82 -20.13 40.18
CA GLU A 378 -2.70 -19.60 39.13
C GLU A 378 -1.91 -18.81 38.06
N ALA A 379 -0.96 -17.97 38.48
CA ALA A 379 -0.09 -17.24 37.54
C ALA A 379 0.83 -18.18 36.75
N GLN A 380 1.34 -19.25 37.37
CA GLN A 380 2.17 -20.25 36.70
C GLN A 380 1.38 -21.11 35.71
N ASP A 381 0.18 -21.53 36.09
CA ASP A 381 -0.72 -22.28 35.22
C ASP A 381 -1.14 -21.44 34.01
N THR A 382 -1.56 -20.20 34.25
CA THR A 382 -1.90 -19.26 33.18
C THR A 382 -0.73 -19.04 32.22
N ASN A 383 0.48 -18.84 32.75
CA ASN A 383 1.69 -18.69 31.93
C ASN A 383 2.00 -19.95 31.11
N THR A 384 1.80 -21.14 31.67
CA THR A 384 1.96 -22.42 30.96
C THR A 384 1.00 -22.50 29.77
N SER A 385 -0.28 -22.15 29.96
CA SER A 385 -1.27 -22.10 28.88
C SER A 385 -0.92 -21.08 27.80
N LYS A 386 -0.44 -19.89 28.19
CA LYS A 386 0.07 -18.86 27.24
C LYS A 386 1.26 -19.39 26.41
N GLU A 387 2.18 -20.12 27.04
CA GLU A 387 3.32 -20.73 26.35
C GLU A 387 2.89 -21.83 25.38
N VAL A 388 1.94 -22.70 25.78
CA VAL A 388 1.36 -23.73 24.89
C VAL A 388 0.69 -23.08 23.69
N LEU A 389 -0.16 -22.07 23.92
CA LEU A 389 -0.82 -21.30 22.87
C LEU A 389 0.21 -20.75 21.86
N LYS A 390 1.22 -20.04 22.37
CA LYS A 390 2.28 -19.43 21.56
C LYS A 390 3.07 -20.47 20.77
N LEU A 391 3.46 -21.57 21.41
CA LEU A 391 4.21 -22.66 20.78
C LEU A 391 3.42 -23.32 19.65
N LYS A 392 2.15 -23.66 19.91
CA LYS A 392 1.28 -24.33 18.92
C LYS A 392 0.94 -23.41 17.76
N TYR A 393 0.73 -22.13 18.02
CA TYR A 393 0.56 -21.13 16.97
C TYR A 393 1.80 -21.07 16.06
N ALA A 394 2.99 -20.93 16.65
CA ALA A 394 4.24 -20.83 15.90
C ALA A 394 4.54 -22.07 15.06
N LYS A 395 4.31 -23.27 15.60
CA LYS A 395 4.44 -24.52 14.84
C LYS A 395 3.44 -24.61 13.70
N THR A 396 2.17 -24.24 13.95
CA THR A 396 1.14 -24.24 12.90
C THR A 396 1.52 -23.30 11.75
N ALA A 397 1.97 -22.09 12.08
CA ALA A 397 2.41 -21.12 11.08
C ALA A 397 3.61 -21.58 10.25
N ALA A 398 4.52 -22.37 10.85
CA ALA A 398 5.71 -22.87 10.17
C ALA A 398 5.44 -24.13 9.34
N GLU A 399 4.60 -25.03 9.84
CA GLU A 399 4.49 -26.41 9.36
C GLU A 399 3.21 -26.66 8.56
N MET A 400 2.09 -25.99 8.88
CA MET A 400 0.74 -26.44 8.47
C MET A 400 0.13 -25.67 7.28
N ARG A 401 0.93 -24.90 6.55
CA ARG A 401 0.48 -24.15 5.36
C ARG A 401 -0.14 -25.03 4.26
N PHE A 402 0.36 -26.27 4.11
CA PHE A 402 0.02 -27.16 3.00
C PHE A 402 -1.27 -27.96 3.22
N VAL A 403 -1.82 -27.94 4.44
CA VAL A 403 -3.03 -28.70 4.84
C VAL A 403 -4.30 -27.84 4.91
N GLY A 404 -4.26 -26.62 4.35
CA GLY A 404 -5.42 -25.75 4.26
C GLY A 404 -5.79 -25.05 5.58
N ILE A 405 -4.85 -24.95 6.53
CA ILE A 405 -5.00 -24.12 7.72
C ILE A 405 -4.43 -22.72 7.43
N LYS A 406 -5.19 -21.69 7.76
CA LYS A 406 -4.88 -20.28 7.50
C LYS A 406 -4.99 -19.49 8.80
N LEU A 407 -3.96 -18.72 9.12
CA LEU A 407 -3.85 -18.00 10.38
C LEU A 407 -3.94 -16.50 10.12
N VAL A 408 -4.76 -15.81 10.89
CA VAL A 408 -4.85 -14.35 10.91
C VAL A 408 -4.47 -13.88 12.30
N LEU A 409 -3.30 -13.27 12.40
CA LEU A 409 -2.76 -12.70 13.61
C LEU A 409 -3.13 -11.22 13.69
N SER A 410 -3.70 -10.77 14.80
CA SER A 410 -4.05 -9.36 14.98
C SER A 410 -3.65 -8.82 16.35
N THR A 411 -3.14 -7.58 16.37
CA THR A 411 -2.91 -6.82 17.60
C THR A 411 -2.89 -5.32 17.31
N GLN A 412 -3.07 -4.50 18.35
CA GLN A 412 -2.77 -3.07 18.22
C GLN A 412 -1.26 -2.85 18.14
N VAL A 413 -0.81 -1.90 17.32
CA VAL A 413 0.59 -1.48 17.36
C VAL A 413 0.84 -0.66 18.63
N ALA A 414 1.49 -1.30 19.61
CA ALA A 414 2.04 -0.64 20.79
C ALA A 414 3.47 -0.11 20.51
N SER A 415 3.95 0.82 21.36
CA SER A 415 5.33 1.32 21.31
C SER A 415 6.37 0.31 21.83
N THR A 416 5.92 -0.77 22.47
CA THR A 416 6.75 -1.86 23.00
C THR A 416 6.56 -3.16 22.23
N ASP A 417 7.56 -4.04 22.29
CA ASP A 417 7.60 -5.34 21.60
C ASP A 417 6.27 -6.11 21.77
N THR A 418 5.57 -6.33 20.66
CA THR A 418 4.30 -7.10 20.60
C THR A 418 4.49 -8.58 20.94
N GLY A 419 5.73 -9.04 21.07
CA GLY A 419 6.07 -10.46 21.26
C GLY A 419 6.05 -11.27 19.97
N ILE A 420 5.75 -10.64 18.83
CA ILE A 420 5.78 -11.25 17.50
C ILE A 420 7.24 -11.27 17.01
N GLY A 421 7.89 -12.43 17.11
CA GLY A 421 9.26 -12.60 16.64
C GLY A 421 9.41 -12.56 15.11
N THR A 422 10.64 -12.40 14.63
CA THR A 422 10.97 -12.35 13.18
C THR A 422 10.52 -13.59 12.41
N ALA A 423 10.65 -14.77 12.99
CA ALA A 423 10.22 -16.02 12.37
C ALA A 423 8.70 -16.05 12.11
N LEU A 424 7.90 -15.64 13.10
CA LEU A 424 6.46 -15.51 12.94
C LEU A 424 6.11 -14.49 11.86
N ARG A 425 6.78 -13.34 11.82
CA ARG A 425 6.58 -12.38 10.72
C ARG A 425 6.91 -12.99 9.37
N THR A 426 7.97 -13.78 9.25
CA THR A 426 8.34 -14.42 7.97
C THR A 426 7.28 -15.42 7.52
N ASN A 427 6.69 -16.15 8.47
CA ASN A 427 5.65 -17.15 8.19
C ASN A 427 4.28 -16.54 7.85
N HIS A 428 4.08 -15.23 8.02
CA HIS A 428 2.85 -14.52 7.65
C HIS A 428 3.10 -13.63 6.46
N GLN A 429 2.78 -14.09 5.26
CA GLN A 429 3.16 -13.42 4.04
C GLN A 429 2.30 -12.17 3.78
N ASN A 430 1.03 -12.18 4.17
CA ASN A 430 0.17 -11.01 4.01
C ASN A 430 0.36 -10.02 5.14
N LYS A 431 0.68 -8.77 4.81
CA LYS A 431 0.98 -7.70 5.77
C LYS A 431 -0.01 -6.56 5.65
N ILE A 432 -0.74 -6.28 6.72
CA ILE A 432 -1.71 -5.20 6.77
C ILE A 432 -1.41 -4.30 7.97
N LEU A 433 -1.39 -2.99 7.73
CA LEU A 433 -1.28 -1.95 8.76
C LEU A 433 -2.38 -0.91 8.59
N LEU A 434 -3.36 -0.93 9.49
CA LEU A 434 -4.47 0.01 9.53
C LEU A 434 -4.14 1.26 10.35
N GLY A 435 -4.62 2.40 9.89
CA GLY A 435 -4.39 3.71 10.48
C GLY A 435 -3.72 4.65 9.48
N VAL A 436 -4.14 5.92 9.50
CA VAL A 436 -3.68 6.93 8.54
C VAL A 436 -2.26 7.43 8.80
N ASN A 437 -1.77 7.32 10.03
CA ASN A 437 -0.48 7.88 10.41
C ASN A 437 0.31 6.98 11.37
N PRO A 438 0.63 5.74 10.96
CA PRO A 438 1.49 4.88 11.76
C PRO A 438 2.91 5.48 11.84
N THR A 439 3.56 5.33 13.00
CA THR A 439 4.96 5.73 13.17
C THR A 439 5.87 4.86 12.30
N GLU A 440 7.12 5.30 12.08
CA GLU A 440 8.11 4.49 11.38
C GLU A 440 8.38 3.16 12.10
N GLY A 441 8.38 3.16 13.44
CA GLY A 441 8.50 1.95 14.25
C GLY A 441 7.34 0.97 13.99
N ASN A 442 6.10 1.47 13.94
CA ASN A 442 4.93 0.65 13.61
C ASN A 442 5.07 0.00 12.22
N ARG A 443 5.57 0.75 11.24
CA ARG A 443 5.79 0.24 9.88
C ARG A 443 6.90 -0.81 9.84
N LYS A 444 8.02 -0.60 10.53
CA LYS A 444 9.13 -1.57 10.68
C LYS A 444 8.72 -2.86 11.38
N LEU A 445 7.71 -2.79 12.25
CA LEU A 445 7.19 -3.97 12.92
C LEU A 445 6.40 -4.88 11.97
N VAL A 446 5.71 -4.30 10.98
CA VAL A 446 4.82 -5.04 10.06
C VAL A 446 5.53 -5.45 8.78
N PHE A 447 6.18 -4.49 8.13
CA PHE A 447 6.69 -4.63 6.78
C PHE A 447 8.18 -4.97 6.81
N PRO A 448 8.62 -6.03 6.10
CA PRO A 448 10.05 -6.33 5.95
C PRO A 448 10.81 -5.17 5.29
N ASP A 449 10.23 -4.55 4.27
CA ASP A 449 10.71 -3.32 3.64
C ASP A 449 9.65 -2.21 3.75
N PRO A 450 9.68 -1.40 4.82
CA PRO A 450 8.74 -0.30 5.02
C PRO A 450 8.85 0.83 3.99
N ALA A 451 9.96 0.93 3.24
CA ALA A 451 10.18 1.99 2.27
C ALA A 451 9.49 1.69 0.94
N ALA A 452 9.41 0.41 0.56
CA ALA A 452 8.68 -0.05 -0.62
C ALA A 452 7.15 0.02 -0.49
N VAL A 453 6.63 0.11 0.74
CA VAL A 453 5.18 0.24 0.97
C VAL A 453 4.79 1.72 0.91
N PRO A 454 3.73 2.12 0.19
CA PRO A 454 3.31 3.52 0.15
C PRO A 454 2.89 4.03 1.54
N LYS A 455 2.89 5.35 1.70
CA LYS A 455 2.31 6.03 2.86
C LYS A 455 0.92 6.53 2.48
N VAL A 456 0.02 6.62 3.46
CA VAL A 456 -1.27 7.27 3.25
C VAL A 456 -1.03 8.75 2.91
N PRO A 457 -1.57 9.26 1.79
CA PRO A 457 -1.40 10.65 1.36
C PRO A 457 -1.93 11.68 2.37
N GLU A 458 -1.29 12.84 2.45
CA GLU A 458 -1.58 13.86 3.47
C GLU A 458 -3.03 14.37 3.44
N HIS A 459 -3.62 14.56 2.26
CA HIS A 459 -5.00 15.02 2.12
C HIS A 459 -6.03 14.00 2.64
N ILE A 460 -5.66 12.71 2.70
CA ILE A 460 -6.47 11.66 3.34
C ILE A 460 -6.20 11.63 4.85
N ARG A 461 -4.92 11.75 5.26
CA ARG A 461 -4.54 11.75 6.70
C ARG A 461 -5.20 12.87 7.48
N SER A 462 -5.25 14.06 6.89
CA SER A 462 -5.84 15.26 7.48
C SER A 462 -7.38 15.26 7.45
N ASN A 463 -8.01 14.38 6.66
CA ASN A 463 -9.46 14.29 6.55
C ASN A 463 -10.02 13.16 7.43
N ALA A 464 -10.50 13.50 8.63
CA ALA A 464 -11.03 12.54 9.61
C ALA A 464 -12.20 11.68 9.09
N LYS A 465 -13.02 12.19 8.16
CA LYS A 465 -14.17 11.44 7.61
C LYS A 465 -13.72 10.38 6.60
N VAL A 466 -12.72 10.70 5.78
CA VAL A 466 -12.22 9.80 4.74
C VAL A 466 -11.18 8.84 5.30
N GLY A 467 -10.26 9.33 6.13
CA GLY A 467 -9.12 8.58 6.65
C GLY A 467 -9.49 7.45 7.61
N LYS A 468 -10.67 7.45 8.22
CA LYS A 468 -11.10 6.35 9.10
C LYS A 468 -11.17 5.04 8.32
N GLY A 469 -10.53 3.99 8.84
CA GLY A 469 -10.43 2.69 8.17
C GLY A 469 -9.23 2.57 7.23
N VAL A 470 -8.66 3.68 6.73
CA VAL A 470 -7.59 3.63 5.73
C VAL A 470 -6.32 3.03 6.31
N GLY A 471 -5.65 2.20 5.50
CA GLY A 471 -4.39 1.57 5.85
C GLY A 471 -3.52 1.32 4.63
N THR A 472 -2.45 0.58 4.88
CA THR A 472 -1.48 0.16 3.87
C THR A 472 -1.30 -1.34 3.94
N ALA A 473 -1.11 -1.99 2.79
CA ALA A 473 -0.90 -3.43 2.71
C ALA A 473 0.30 -3.75 1.82
N ALA A 474 0.91 -4.91 2.09
CA ALA A 474 1.90 -5.57 1.25
C ALA A 474 1.64 -7.07 1.35
N ASN A 475 0.82 -7.58 0.43
CA ASN A 475 0.41 -8.99 0.43
C ASN A 475 1.29 -9.81 -0.50
N GLU A 476 1.34 -11.12 -0.26
CA GLU A 476 2.10 -12.03 -1.13
C GLU A 476 1.44 -12.10 -2.51
N GLY A 477 2.24 -11.96 -3.57
CA GLY A 477 1.75 -12.02 -4.94
C GLY A 477 0.98 -10.77 -5.39
N ASP A 478 1.06 -9.67 -4.65
CA ASP A 478 0.34 -8.43 -4.95
C ASP A 478 1.21 -7.17 -4.71
N GLU A 479 0.89 -6.08 -5.40
CA GLU A 479 1.57 -4.78 -5.23
C GLU A 479 1.18 -4.13 -3.91
N ALA A 480 2.17 -3.54 -3.22
CA ALA A 480 1.92 -2.79 -1.99
C ALA A 480 1.06 -1.54 -2.27
N CYS A 481 0.00 -1.34 -1.50
CA CYS A 481 -0.99 -0.32 -1.80
C CYS A 481 -1.48 0.43 -0.55
N VAL A 482 -2.07 1.59 -0.79
CA VAL A 482 -2.98 2.24 0.15
C VAL A 482 -4.39 1.72 -0.15
N PHE A 483 -5.13 1.33 0.88
CA PHE A 483 -6.48 0.78 0.71
C PHE A 483 -7.41 1.25 1.82
N LYS A 484 -8.71 1.13 1.57
CA LYS A 484 -9.76 1.34 2.55
C LYS A 484 -10.64 0.09 2.63
N PRO A 485 -10.76 -0.53 3.82
CA PRO A 485 -11.69 -1.63 4.04
C PRO A 485 -13.11 -1.30 3.66
N TYR A 486 -13.86 -2.35 3.35
CA TYR A 486 -15.31 -2.26 3.34
C TYR A 486 -15.86 -1.99 4.74
N PHE A 487 -17.16 -1.71 4.79
CA PHE A 487 -17.89 -1.52 6.02
C PHE A 487 -19.27 -2.14 5.93
N ALA A 488 -19.58 -2.97 6.93
CA ALA A 488 -20.93 -3.38 7.27
C ALA A 488 -21.05 -3.50 8.80
N SER A 489 -22.27 -3.34 9.31
CA SER A 489 -22.52 -3.64 10.72
C SER A 489 -22.47 -5.17 10.96
N PRO A 490 -22.13 -5.64 12.16
CA PRO A 490 -22.16 -7.06 12.50
C PRO A 490 -23.51 -7.73 12.19
N LYS A 491 -24.62 -7.00 12.38
CA LYS A 491 -25.95 -7.47 11.99
C LYS A 491 -26.05 -7.69 10.48
N SER A 492 -25.59 -6.74 9.67
CA SER A 492 -25.68 -6.84 8.21
C SER A 492 -24.82 -7.99 7.67
N LEU A 493 -23.63 -8.20 8.27
CA LEU A 493 -22.78 -9.36 7.98
C LEU A 493 -23.48 -10.66 8.39
N GLY A 494 -24.12 -10.70 9.55
CA GLY A 494 -24.94 -11.84 9.98
C GLY A 494 -26.06 -12.17 9.00
N ASP A 495 -26.85 -11.17 8.62
CA ASP A 495 -27.95 -11.29 7.64
C ASP A 495 -27.42 -11.78 6.27
N PHE A 496 -26.22 -11.34 5.87
CA PHE A 496 -25.55 -11.80 4.65
C PHE A 496 -25.13 -13.27 4.73
N LEU A 497 -24.53 -13.72 5.83
CA LEU A 497 -24.15 -15.12 6.01
C LEU A 497 -25.36 -16.06 6.06
N GLU A 498 -26.49 -15.60 6.61
CA GLU A 498 -27.74 -16.34 6.57
C GLU A 498 -28.25 -16.52 5.13
N ARG A 499 -28.18 -15.48 4.30
CA ARG A 499 -28.50 -15.58 2.87
C ARG A 499 -27.56 -16.53 2.11
N CYS A 500 -26.28 -16.55 2.49
CA CYS A 500 -25.30 -17.49 1.95
C CYS A 500 -25.48 -18.92 2.49
N GLN A 501 -26.44 -19.16 3.39
CA GLN A 501 -26.73 -20.45 4.00
C GLN A 501 -25.50 -21.07 4.71
N VAL A 502 -24.69 -20.22 5.36
CA VAL A 502 -23.51 -20.69 6.09
C VAL A 502 -23.94 -21.62 7.24
N PRO A 503 -23.31 -22.81 7.36
CA PRO A 503 -23.64 -23.76 8.42
C PRO A 503 -23.46 -23.17 9.82
N THR A 504 -24.41 -23.47 10.70
CA THR A 504 -24.31 -23.19 12.13
C THR A 504 -23.97 -24.46 12.89
N PHE A 505 -23.25 -24.31 14.00
CA PHE A 505 -22.80 -25.42 14.84
C PHE A 505 -23.34 -25.30 16.27
N GLU A 506 -23.17 -26.37 17.04
CA GLU A 506 -23.29 -26.38 18.49
C GLU A 506 -21.93 -26.77 19.10
N GLY A 507 -21.76 -26.54 20.41
CA GLY A 507 -20.55 -26.97 21.13
C GLY A 507 -19.29 -26.23 20.67
N GLN A 508 -19.37 -24.93 20.40
CA GLN A 508 -18.23 -24.15 19.91
C GLN A 508 -17.09 -24.02 20.92
N ARG A 509 -17.37 -24.13 22.21
CA ARG A 509 -16.35 -24.06 23.26
C ARG A 509 -15.64 -25.40 23.43
N PRO A 510 -14.33 -25.42 23.68
CA PRO A 510 -13.61 -26.62 24.10
C PRO A 510 -14.30 -27.30 25.28
N THR A 511 -14.43 -28.61 25.21
CA THR A 511 -14.93 -29.38 26.35
C THR A 511 -13.85 -29.48 27.43
N ARG A 512 -14.25 -29.81 28.66
CA ARG A 512 -13.29 -30.09 29.74
C ARG A 512 -12.32 -31.21 29.38
N ALA A 513 -12.81 -32.27 28.75
CA ALA A 513 -11.96 -33.38 28.29
C ALA A 513 -10.93 -32.91 27.25
N THR A 514 -11.32 -32.02 26.33
CA THR A 514 -10.40 -31.41 25.37
C THR A 514 -9.33 -30.58 26.08
N MET A 515 -9.73 -29.75 27.05
CA MET A 515 -8.79 -28.94 27.82
C MET A 515 -7.80 -29.83 28.59
N GLU A 516 -8.27 -30.88 29.26
CA GLU A 516 -7.42 -31.85 29.98
C GLU A 516 -6.47 -32.61 29.05
N GLN A 517 -6.88 -32.87 27.80
CA GLN A 517 -6.03 -33.54 26.81
C GLN A 517 -4.89 -32.65 26.29
N PHE A 518 -5.14 -31.35 26.11
CA PHE A 518 -4.25 -30.47 25.35
C PHE A 518 -3.54 -29.41 26.20
N VAL A 519 -4.04 -29.10 27.39
CA VAL A 519 -3.47 -28.12 28.31
C VAL A 519 -2.87 -28.89 29.49
N PRO A 520 -1.54 -28.81 29.72
CA PRO A 520 -0.94 -29.41 30.89
C PRO A 520 -1.47 -28.74 32.15
N THR A 521 -2.19 -29.46 32.98
CA THR A 521 -2.41 -29.02 34.36
C THR A 521 -1.15 -29.30 35.17
N SER A 522 -0.73 -28.33 36.00
CA SER A 522 0.20 -28.57 37.10
C SER A 522 -0.45 -29.56 38.08
N GLY A 523 -0.40 -30.85 37.77
CA GLY A 523 -0.80 -31.88 38.72
C GLY A 523 0.12 -31.80 39.94
N PRO A 524 -0.40 -31.99 41.17
CA PRO A 524 0.48 -32.17 42.31
C PRO A 524 1.37 -33.38 42.01
N SER A 525 2.67 -33.26 42.25
CA SER A 525 3.51 -34.44 42.44
C SER A 525 2.79 -35.39 43.42
N ASP A 526 2.97 -36.70 43.24
CA ASP A 526 2.28 -37.84 43.89
C ASP A 526 2.09 -37.78 45.43
N ASP A 527 2.50 -36.72 46.12
CA ASP A 527 2.27 -36.40 47.54
C ASP A 527 0.95 -35.63 47.82
N GLY A 528 0.15 -35.34 46.77
CA GLY A 528 -0.97 -34.38 46.82
C GLY A 528 -2.16 -34.73 47.73
N ASP A 529 -2.44 -36.00 48.01
CA ASP A 529 -3.63 -36.37 48.80
C ASP A 529 -3.44 -36.17 50.33
N GLU A 530 -2.21 -36.29 50.84
CA GLU A 530 -1.90 -35.90 52.23
C GLU A 530 -1.81 -34.39 52.39
N THR A 531 -1.31 -33.69 51.36
CA THR A 531 -1.07 -32.24 51.43
C THR A 531 -2.37 -31.47 51.29
N ALA A 532 -3.33 -31.93 50.48
CA ALA A 532 -4.67 -31.33 50.37
C ALA A 532 -5.48 -31.47 51.67
N LYS A 533 -5.36 -32.60 52.38
CA LYS A 533 -5.97 -32.81 53.70
C LYS A 533 -5.30 -31.95 54.78
N ARG A 534 -3.97 -31.81 54.76
CA ARG A 534 -3.24 -30.86 55.62
C ARG A 534 -3.58 -29.40 55.32
N ARG A 535 -3.75 -29.03 54.04
CA ARG A 535 -4.10 -27.67 53.58
C ARG A 535 -5.48 -27.24 54.08
N LYS A 536 -6.50 -28.08 53.95
CA LYS A 536 -7.85 -27.81 54.52
C LYS A 536 -7.84 -27.72 56.04
N LYS A 537 -7.00 -28.51 56.72
CA LYS A 537 -6.84 -28.47 58.17
C LYS A 537 -6.11 -27.21 58.64
N MET A 538 -5.02 -26.83 57.99
CA MET A 538 -4.26 -25.61 58.27
C MET A 538 -5.05 -24.34 57.94
N GLU A 539 -5.83 -24.29 56.85
CA GLU A 539 -6.70 -23.16 56.54
C GLU A 539 -7.82 -23.00 57.58
N ALA A 540 -8.36 -24.10 58.09
CA ALA A 540 -9.36 -24.08 59.16
C ALA A 540 -8.77 -23.65 60.51
N GLU A 541 -7.53 -24.07 60.83
CA GLU A 541 -6.81 -23.69 62.06
C GLU A 541 -6.26 -22.26 62.00
N ALA A 542 -5.81 -21.77 60.83
CA ALA A 542 -5.30 -20.40 60.65
C ALA A 542 -6.39 -19.33 60.69
N MET A 543 -7.65 -19.70 60.43
CA MET A 543 -8.82 -18.83 60.60
C MET A 543 -9.35 -18.79 62.04
N ILE A 544 -8.61 -19.31 63.02
CA ILE A 544 -8.94 -19.15 64.45
C ILE A 544 -8.03 -18.07 65.02
N ASP A 545 -8.61 -17.06 65.67
CA ASP A 545 -7.81 -16.00 66.28
C ASP A 545 -7.01 -16.60 67.45
N PRO A 546 -5.67 -16.56 67.44
CA PRO A 546 -4.86 -17.15 68.50
C PRO A 546 -5.01 -16.45 69.86
N GLU A 547 -5.55 -15.23 69.93
CA GLU A 547 -5.76 -14.48 71.17
C GLU A 547 -7.15 -14.72 71.78
N THR A 548 -8.17 -14.95 70.95
CA THR A 548 -9.57 -15.11 71.41
C THR A 548 -10.15 -16.51 71.21
N GLY A 549 -9.53 -17.35 70.38
CA GLY A 549 -10.01 -18.69 70.05
C GLY A 549 -11.23 -18.73 69.13
N GLU A 550 -11.71 -17.58 68.65
CA GLU A 550 -12.90 -17.48 67.79
C GLU A 550 -12.56 -17.54 66.31
N LYS A 551 -13.51 -18.00 65.49
CA LYS A 551 -13.32 -18.16 64.05
C LYS A 551 -13.42 -16.82 63.34
N MET A 552 -12.32 -16.37 62.74
CA MET A 552 -12.23 -15.15 61.95
C MET A 552 -12.86 -15.33 60.56
N THR A 553 -13.52 -14.28 60.06
CA THR A 553 -13.91 -14.23 58.65
C THR A 553 -12.69 -14.02 57.75
N PRO A 554 -12.75 -14.37 56.45
CA PRO A 554 -11.63 -14.19 55.52
C PRO A 554 -11.12 -12.74 55.44
N PHE A 555 -12.02 -11.77 55.62
CA PHE A 555 -11.69 -10.34 55.60
C PHE A 555 -10.93 -9.90 56.86
N GLU A 556 -11.31 -10.40 58.03
CA GLU A 556 -10.64 -10.11 59.30
C GLU A 556 -9.24 -10.73 59.36
N TYR A 557 -9.10 -11.96 58.86
CA TYR A 557 -7.80 -12.62 58.74
C TYR A 557 -6.84 -11.87 57.81
N ALA A 558 -7.31 -11.45 56.64
CA ALA A 558 -6.50 -10.68 55.69
C ALA A 558 -6.03 -9.34 56.27
N ASN A 559 -6.88 -8.64 57.02
CA ASN A 559 -6.50 -7.39 57.70
C ASN A 559 -5.51 -7.62 58.85
N LYS A 560 -5.62 -8.72 59.60
CA LYS A 560 -4.67 -9.08 60.66
C LYS A 560 -3.28 -9.41 60.11
N GLN A 561 -3.21 -10.20 59.02
CA GLN A 561 -1.95 -10.50 58.33
C GLN A 561 -1.27 -9.25 57.78
N LYS A 562 -2.06 -8.31 57.23
CA LYS A 562 -1.55 -7.02 56.72
C LYS A 562 -0.96 -6.15 57.83
N ARG A 563 -1.51 -6.19 59.06
CA ARG A 563 -0.94 -5.49 60.22
C ARG A 563 0.35 -6.14 60.73
N LEU A 564 0.44 -7.47 60.69
CA LEU A 564 1.64 -8.21 61.07
C LEU A 564 2.79 -8.00 60.08
N SER A 565 2.50 -7.93 58.77
CA SER A 565 3.51 -7.68 57.74
C SER A 565 4.08 -6.25 57.81
N VAL A 566 3.26 -5.26 58.18
CA VAL A 566 3.73 -3.87 58.39
C VAL A 566 4.67 -3.79 59.60
N ARG A 567 4.31 -4.42 60.73
CA ARG A 567 5.18 -4.48 61.92
C ARG A 567 6.51 -5.17 61.65
N LYS A 568 6.54 -6.20 60.79
CA LYS A 568 7.78 -6.90 60.41
C LYS A 568 8.68 -6.03 59.52
N GLY A 569 8.09 -5.28 58.58
CA GLY A 569 8.83 -4.33 57.74
C GLY A 569 9.44 -3.16 58.54
N ASP A 570 8.80 -2.72 59.62
CA ASP A 570 9.34 -1.69 60.52
C ASP A 570 10.46 -2.24 61.42
N ALA A 571 10.36 -3.50 61.87
CA ALA A 571 11.41 -4.16 62.64
C ALA A 571 12.68 -4.43 61.81
N ASP A 572 12.51 -4.83 60.54
CA ASP A 572 13.64 -5.07 59.63
C ASP A 572 14.35 -3.74 59.27
N LYS A 573 13.63 -2.62 59.18
CA LYS A 573 14.22 -1.28 59.01
C LYS A 573 15.04 -0.83 60.21
N MET A 574 14.60 -1.12 61.44
CA MET A 574 15.38 -0.79 62.64
C MET A 574 16.63 -1.67 62.81
N SER A 575 16.65 -2.87 62.20
CA SER A 575 17.82 -3.76 62.24
C SER A 575 18.91 -3.43 61.21
N GLY A 576 18.60 -2.64 60.18
CA GLY A 576 19.51 -2.28 59.09
C GLY A 576 20.34 -1.01 59.29
N GLU A 577 20.10 -0.23 60.36
CA GLU A 577 20.86 1.00 60.66
C GLU A 577 22.07 0.78 61.59
N ASN A 578 22.40 -0.47 61.95
CA ASN A 578 23.54 -0.83 62.80
C ASN A 578 24.45 -1.91 62.16
N GLN A 579 24.76 -1.78 60.86
CA GLN A 579 25.87 -2.48 60.21
C GLN A 579 26.67 -1.57 59.30
#